data_AF-V4TU34-F1
#
_entry.id   AF-V4TU34-F1
#
_cell.length_a   1.000
_cell.length_b   1.000
_cell.length_c   1.000
_cell.angle_alpha   90.00
_cell.angle_beta   90.00
_cell.angle_gamma   90.00
#
_symmetry.space_group_name_H-M   'P 1'
#
loop_
_entity.id
_entity.type
_entity.pdbx_description
1 polymer ?
#
loop_
_entity_poly.entity_id
_entity_poly.type
_entity_poly.pdbx_seq_one_letter_code
_entity_poly.pdbx_strand_id
1 'polypeptide(L)'
;MEGIEGESSGAGRLTLPPMRISNEDIIFCVDVDAESLVEMKSTGFNGKPITRLDAMKQAILLFVNSKLSINPDHRFAFVTLAKTASWLRKEFSSDIESTLTAVRGISATSACGQADLTHLFKLASHEAKKSRAQNRILRVILIYCRSSARPQHQWPVNQKLFTMDVLYLHDKPGPDNCPQKVYDALVDALEHVSENEGYIFESGQGLARILFRQMCVLLSHPQQRCVQDDVDIPKSLVKKSPAADTTNGEDTVPVTSSQ
;
A
#
# COMPACT_ATOMS: atom_id res chain seq x y z
N MET A 1 -25.38 -11.20 -58.57
CA MET A 1 -25.81 -10.23 -57.57
C MET A 1 -25.71 -10.95 -56.25
N GLU A 2 -24.71 -10.55 -55.47
CA GLU A 2 -24.14 -11.29 -54.34
C GLU A 2 -25.15 -11.40 -53.19
N GLY A 3 -25.14 -12.58 -52.56
CA GLY A 3 -25.75 -12.78 -51.26
C GLY A 3 -24.88 -12.13 -50.20
N ILE A 4 -25.48 -11.29 -49.36
CA ILE A 4 -24.88 -10.82 -48.12
C ILE A 4 -25.55 -11.65 -47.01
N GLU A 5 -24.94 -12.78 -46.69
CA GLU A 5 -25.17 -13.43 -45.40
C GLU A 5 -24.49 -12.55 -44.35
N GLY A 6 -25.29 -12.02 -43.42
CA GLY A 6 -24.79 -11.32 -42.26
C GLY A 6 -24.03 -12.30 -41.38
N GLU A 7 -22.70 -12.23 -41.41
CA GLU A 7 -21.85 -12.80 -40.36
C GLU A 7 -22.28 -12.18 -39.02
N SER A 8 -23.04 -12.95 -38.23
CA SER A 8 -23.21 -12.63 -36.83
C SER A 8 -21.84 -12.83 -36.18
N SER A 9 -21.09 -11.74 -36.00
CA SER A 9 -19.88 -11.71 -35.22
C SER A 9 -20.23 -12.19 -33.81
N GLY A 10 -19.94 -13.47 -33.54
CA GLY A 10 -20.03 -14.03 -32.20
C GLY A 10 -19.09 -13.24 -31.32
N ALA A 11 -19.63 -12.30 -30.56
CA ALA A 11 -18.93 -11.63 -29.48
C ALA A 11 -18.56 -12.72 -28.47
N GLY A 12 -17.38 -13.31 -28.65
CA GLY A 12 -16.81 -14.27 -27.73
C GLY A 12 -16.84 -13.60 -26.37
N ARG A 13 -17.66 -14.14 -25.46
CA ARG A 13 -17.65 -13.73 -24.05
C ARG A 13 -16.19 -13.83 -23.60
N LEU A 14 -15.59 -12.68 -23.30
CA LEU A 14 -14.28 -12.62 -22.67
C LEU A 14 -14.39 -13.28 -21.29
N THR A 15 -14.19 -14.59 -21.24
CA THR A 15 -14.10 -15.35 -20.00
C THR A 15 -12.63 -15.49 -19.66
N LEU A 16 -12.21 -14.87 -18.57
CA LEU A 16 -10.87 -15.10 -18.01
C LEU A 16 -10.76 -16.57 -17.61
N PRO A 17 -9.62 -17.24 -17.87
CA PRO A 17 -9.41 -18.59 -17.41
C PRO A 17 -9.50 -18.62 -15.87
N PRO A 18 -10.17 -19.62 -15.27
CA PRO A 18 -10.25 -19.73 -13.82
C PRO A 18 -8.84 -19.92 -13.24
N MET A 19 -8.38 -18.94 -12.48
CA MET A 19 -7.12 -19.01 -11.73
C MET A 19 -7.41 -19.32 -10.27
N ARG A 20 -6.69 -20.30 -9.71
CA ARG A 20 -6.66 -20.50 -8.26
C ARG A 20 -5.76 -19.44 -7.64
N ILE A 21 -6.36 -18.57 -6.84
CA ILE A 21 -5.66 -17.55 -6.07
C ILE A 21 -5.33 -18.17 -4.71
N SER A 22 -4.05 -18.14 -4.32
CA SER A 22 -3.60 -18.68 -3.04
C SER A 22 -4.07 -17.80 -1.89
N ASN A 23 -4.33 -18.39 -0.72
CA ASN A 23 -4.54 -17.60 0.48
C ASN A 23 -3.20 -16.96 0.92
N GLU A 24 -3.25 -15.72 1.41
CA GLU A 24 -2.08 -14.97 1.89
C GLU A 24 -1.80 -15.20 3.39
N ASP A 25 -0.53 -15.42 3.72
CA ASP A 25 0.06 -15.09 5.01
C ASP A 25 0.72 -13.71 4.90
N ILE A 26 0.31 -12.77 5.75
CA ILE A 26 0.73 -11.36 5.66
C ILE A 26 1.49 -10.96 6.92
N ILE A 27 2.73 -10.52 6.76
CA ILE A 27 3.52 -9.92 7.84
C ILE A 27 3.42 -8.41 7.72
N PHE A 28 2.94 -7.75 8.77
CA PHE A 28 3.14 -6.32 8.95
C PHE A 28 4.47 -6.08 9.66
N CYS A 29 5.39 -5.39 8.99
CA CYS A 29 6.63 -4.91 9.60
C CYS A 29 6.53 -3.40 9.80
N VAL A 30 6.51 -2.95 11.06
CA VAL A 30 6.33 -1.53 11.40
C VAL A 30 7.62 -0.97 11.96
N ASP A 31 8.16 0.06 11.32
CA ASP A 31 9.26 0.86 11.85
C ASP A 31 8.81 1.63 13.09
N VAL A 32 9.49 1.39 14.20
CA VAL A 32 9.15 1.93 15.52
C VAL A 32 10.11 3.03 15.98
N ASP A 33 10.92 3.58 15.09
CA ASP A 33 11.81 4.70 15.41
C ASP A 33 11.07 5.93 15.99
N ALA A 34 11.80 6.84 16.63
CA ALA A 34 11.26 8.09 17.13
C ALA A 34 10.56 8.93 16.03
N GLU A 35 10.98 8.83 14.76
CA GLU A 35 10.28 9.48 13.63
C GLU A 35 8.84 8.95 13.42
N SER A 36 8.46 7.82 14.00
CA SER A 36 7.07 7.33 14.03
C SER A 36 6.15 8.18 14.92
N LEU A 37 6.70 8.95 15.86
CA LEU A 37 5.95 9.83 16.74
C LEU A 37 5.68 11.21 16.13
N VAL A 38 6.24 11.52 14.96
CA VAL A 38 5.99 12.80 14.28
C VAL A 38 4.49 12.96 14.00
N GLU A 39 3.98 14.15 14.29
CA GLU A 39 2.58 14.48 14.07
C GLU A 39 2.25 14.59 12.57
N MET A 40 1.10 14.05 12.22
CA MET A 40 0.52 14.15 10.90
C MET A 40 -0.31 15.44 10.76
N LYS A 41 -0.44 15.95 9.53
CA LYS A 41 -1.27 17.12 9.19
C LYS A 41 -2.78 16.83 9.20
N SER A 42 -3.22 15.94 10.09
CA SER A 42 -4.61 15.56 10.26
C SER A 42 -4.98 15.70 11.73
N THR A 43 -6.12 16.30 12.01
CA THR A 43 -6.73 16.24 13.33
C THR A 43 -7.42 14.89 13.48
N GLY A 44 -7.17 14.16 14.56
CA GLY A 44 -7.91 12.97 14.95
C GLY A 44 -9.37 13.31 15.32
N PHE A 45 -10.12 12.29 15.75
CA PHE A 45 -11.59 12.34 15.94
C PHE A 45 -12.08 13.41 16.95
N ASN A 46 -11.18 14.10 17.66
CA ASN A 46 -11.48 15.14 18.65
C ASN A 46 -10.57 16.39 18.50
N GLY A 47 -10.03 16.66 17.31
CA GLY A 47 -9.10 17.78 17.12
C GLY A 47 -7.67 17.52 17.60
N LYS A 48 -7.41 16.39 18.28
CA LYS A 48 -6.07 16.01 18.75
C LYS A 48 -5.13 15.70 17.58
N PRO A 49 -3.84 16.11 17.65
CA PRO A 49 -2.85 15.63 16.70
C PRO A 49 -2.78 14.10 16.70
N ILE A 50 -2.62 13.51 15.52
CA ILE A 50 -2.39 12.08 15.33
C ILE A 50 -0.93 11.87 14.95
N THR A 51 -0.23 10.97 15.62
CA THR A 51 1.14 10.62 15.21
C THR A 51 1.12 9.71 13.98
N ARG A 52 2.25 9.59 13.27
CA ARG A 52 2.37 8.58 12.21
C ARG A 52 2.05 7.19 12.76
N LEU A 53 2.58 6.84 13.94
CA LEU A 53 2.36 5.53 14.56
C LEU A 53 0.88 5.25 14.83
N ASP A 54 0.14 6.25 15.33
CA ASP A 54 -1.31 6.11 15.54
C ASP A 54 -2.06 5.88 14.23
N ALA A 55 -1.67 6.60 13.16
CA ALA A 55 -2.26 6.41 11.84
C ALA A 55 -1.89 5.04 11.23
N MET A 56 -0.65 4.57 11.41
CA MET A 56 -0.22 3.23 10.99
C MET A 56 -1.06 2.15 11.67
N LYS A 57 -1.27 2.26 13.00
CA LYS A 57 -2.12 1.33 13.76
C LYS A 57 -3.56 1.30 13.21
N GLN A 58 -4.15 2.46 12.95
CA GLN A 58 -5.50 2.54 12.37
C GLN A 58 -5.55 1.95 10.95
N ALA A 59 -4.54 2.23 10.11
CA ALA A 59 -4.45 1.71 8.75
C ALA A 59 -4.36 0.17 8.74
N ILE A 60 -3.55 -0.41 9.64
CA ILE A 60 -3.43 -1.88 9.79
C ILE A 60 -4.77 -2.50 10.18
N LEU A 61 -5.48 -1.91 11.15
CA LEU A 61 -6.79 -2.42 11.56
C LEU A 61 -7.81 -2.34 10.42
N LEU A 62 -7.83 -1.23 9.67
CA LEU A 62 -8.67 -1.10 8.48
C LEU A 62 -8.35 -2.18 7.44
N PHE A 63 -7.05 -2.41 7.18
CA PHE A 63 -6.60 -3.42 6.24
C PHE A 63 -7.06 -4.81 6.65
N VAL A 64 -6.76 -5.23 7.88
CA VAL A 64 -7.05 -6.59 8.34
C VAL A 64 -8.54 -6.89 8.29
N ASN A 65 -9.38 -5.98 8.79
CA ASN A 65 -10.83 -6.14 8.72
C ASN A 65 -11.33 -6.25 7.27
N SER A 66 -10.86 -5.37 6.38
CA SER A 66 -11.27 -5.38 4.98
C SER A 66 -10.77 -6.63 4.25
N LYS A 67 -9.54 -7.06 4.53
CA LYS A 67 -8.92 -8.21 3.88
C LYS A 67 -9.60 -9.52 4.30
N LEU A 68 -9.97 -9.65 5.58
CA LEU A 68 -10.75 -10.79 6.07
C LEU A 68 -12.19 -10.79 5.55
N SER A 69 -12.81 -9.62 5.33
CA SER A 69 -14.12 -9.56 4.67
C SER A 69 -14.10 -10.02 3.21
N ILE A 70 -12.95 -9.87 2.54
CA ILE A 70 -12.75 -10.38 1.17
C ILE A 70 -12.54 -11.90 1.23
N ASN A 71 -11.69 -12.37 2.13
CA ASN A 71 -11.45 -13.79 2.34
C ASN A 71 -11.00 -14.06 3.80
N PRO A 72 -11.78 -14.81 4.60
CA PRO A 72 -11.49 -15.06 6.01
C PRO A 72 -10.30 -15.99 6.25
N ASP A 73 -9.80 -16.67 5.21
CA ASP A 73 -8.68 -17.59 5.32
C ASP A 73 -7.33 -16.87 5.31
N HIS A 74 -7.27 -15.57 5.07
CA HIS A 74 -6.05 -14.78 5.20
C HIS A 74 -5.57 -14.72 6.66
N ARG A 75 -4.25 -14.74 6.88
CA ARG A 75 -3.68 -14.73 8.24
C ARG A 75 -2.61 -13.65 8.37
N PHE A 76 -2.44 -13.15 9.59
CA PHE A 76 -1.58 -12.00 9.87
C PHE A 76 -0.60 -12.30 10.99
N ALA A 77 0.62 -11.77 10.86
CA ALA A 77 1.66 -11.74 11.89
C ALA A 77 2.31 -10.36 11.93
N PHE A 78 2.99 -10.04 13.04
CA PHE A 78 3.44 -8.68 13.33
C PHE A 78 4.91 -8.65 13.76
N VAL A 79 5.66 -7.76 13.13
CA VAL A 79 7.08 -7.52 13.34
C VAL A 79 7.29 -6.03 13.58
N THR A 80 8.17 -5.68 14.50
CA THR A 80 8.67 -4.31 14.68
C THR A 80 10.07 -4.18 14.08
N LEU A 81 10.39 -3.01 13.56
CA LEU A 81 11.71 -2.67 13.03
C LEU A 81 12.30 -1.52 13.84
N ALA A 82 13.28 -1.84 14.68
CA ALA A 82 14.15 -0.87 15.33
C ALA A 82 15.49 -0.84 14.55
N LYS A 83 16.63 -1.15 15.18
CA LYS A 83 17.87 -1.39 14.41
C LYS A 83 17.76 -2.64 13.52
N THR A 84 17.08 -3.66 14.01
CA THR A 84 16.80 -4.91 13.30
C THR A 84 15.34 -5.30 13.51
N ALA A 85 14.82 -6.17 12.65
CA ALA A 85 13.47 -6.71 12.81
C ALA A 85 13.36 -7.63 14.04
N SER A 86 12.22 -7.58 14.74
CA SER A 86 11.87 -8.48 15.85
C SER A 86 10.39 -8.83 15.83
N TRP A 87 10.07 -10.09 16.14
CA TRP A 87 8.67 -10.53 16.26
C TRP A 87 7.98 -9.78 17.40
N LEU A 88 6.85 -9.15 17.09
CA LEU A 88 5.87 -8.72 18.08
C LEU A 88 4.83 -9.82 18.31
N ARG A 89 4.42 -10.47 17.22
CA ARG A 89 3.56 -11.65 17.22
C ARG A 89 3.90 -12.54 16.02
N LYS A 90 4.33 -13.76 16.31
CA LYS A 90 4.86 -14.68 15.28
C LYS A 90 3.77 -15.58 14.70
N GLU A 91 2.79 -15.97 15.50
CA GLU A 91 1.75 -16.90 15.11
C GLU A 91 0.77 -16.23 14.15
N PHE A 92 0.73 -16.70 12.90
CA PHE A 92 -0.23 -16.26 11.90
C PHE A 92 -1.66 -16.58 12.36
N SER A 93 -2.50 -15.55 12.41
CA SER A 93 -3.90 -15.67 12.84
C SER A 93 -4.83 -14.84 11.97
N SER A 94 -6.06 -15.33 11.74
CA SER A 94 -7.17 -14.59 11.15
C SER A 94 -8.06 -13.90 12.19
N ASP A 95 -7.72 -14.02 13.48
CA ASP A 95 -8.50 -13.45 14.57
C ASP A 95 -8.28 -11.93 14.73
N ILE A 96 -9.39 -11.20 14.84
CA ILE A 96 -9.40 -9.74 14.99
C ILE A 96 -8.91 -9.32 16.37
N GLU A 97 -9.23 -10.05 17.44
CA GLU A 97 -8.77 -9.71 18.79
C GLU A 97 -7.25 -9.87 18.93
N SER A 98 -6.71 -10.91 18.30
CA SER A 98 -5.29 -11.17 18.14
C SER A 98 -4.60 -10.00 17.44
N THR A 99 -5.19 -9.52 16.34
CA THR A 99 -4.71 -8.34 15.62
C THR A 99 -4.76 -7.09 16.48
N LEU A 100 -5.88 -6.81 17.15
CA LEU A 100 -6.04 -5.65 18.04
C LEU A 100 -4.98 -5.65 19.15
N THR A 101 -4.72 -6.81 19.75
CA THR A 101 -3.71 -6.97 20.79
C THR A 101 -2.31 -6.68 20.26
N ALA A 102 -1.97 -7.23 19.09
CA ALA A 102 -0.67 -6.98 18.45
C ALA A 102 -0.50 -5.49 18.11
N VAL A 103 -1.49 -4.88 17.47
CA VAL A 103 -1.46 -3.46 17.09
C VAL A 103 -1.33 -2.54 18.30
N ARG A 104 -2.01 -2.85 19.42
CA ARG A 104 -1.85 -2.12 20.69
C ARG A 104 -0.44 -2.24 21.25
N GLY A 105 0.21 -3.40 21.09
CA GLY A 105 1.57 -3.65 21.55
C GLY A 105 2.66 -2.89 20.77
N ILE A 106 2.37 -2.41 19.56
CA ILE A 106 3.35 -1.62 18.78
C ILE A 106 3.61 -0.30 19.52
N SER A 107 4.86 -0.07 19.90
CA SER A 107 5.27 1.14 20.64
C SER A 107 6.54 1.70 20.03
N ALA A 108 6.63 3.03 19.98
CA ALA A 108 7.83 3.70 19.51
C ALA A 108 9.01 3.45 20.45
N THR A 109 10.22 3.44 19.89
CA THR A 109 11.49 3.39 20.59
C THR A 109 12.18 4.74 20.52
N SER A 110 13.33 4.87 21.17
CA SER A 110 14.25 5.97 20.89
C SER A 110 14.75 5.91 19.45
N ALA A 111 15.36 7.02 18.99
CA ALA A 111 16.02 7.07 17.69
C ALA A 111 17.06 5.94 17.57
N CYS A 112 16.89 5.10 16.55
CA CYS A 112 17.65 3.87 16.35
C CYS A 112 18.76 4.02 15.31
N GLY A 113 18.72 5.09 14.49
CA GLY A 113 19.67 5.31 13.39
C GLY A 113 19.36 4.40 12.19
N GLN A 114 20.38 3.76 11.62
CA GLN A 114 20.21 2.87 10.46
C GLN A 114 19.39 1.63 10.80
N ALA A 115 18.50 1.25 9.88
CA ALA A 115 17.70 0.03 9.97
C ALA A 115 18.32 -1.06 9.08
N ASP A 116 18.54 -2.25 9.63
CA ASP A 116 18.98 -3.43 8.89
C ASP A 116 17.79 -4.37 8.61
N LEU A 117 17.41 -4.46 7.33
CA LEU A 117 16.34 -5.32 6.83
C LEU A 117 16.77 -6.78 6.65
N THR A 118 18.06 -7.10 6.80
CA THR A 118 18.58 -8.46 6.62
C THR A 118 17.82 -9.47 7.47
N HIS A 119 17.54 -9.13 8.73
CA HIS A 119 16.82 -10.03 9.62
C HIS A 119 15.34 -10.20 9.21
N LEU A 120 14.69 -9.12 8.75
CA LEU A 120 13.33 -9.19 8.20
C LEU A 120 13.27 -10.16 7.03
N PHE A 121 14.24 -10.07 6.10
CA PHE A 121 14.27 -10.92 4.92
C PHE A 121 14.54 -12.39 5.25
N LYS A 122 15.46 -12.67 6.19
CA LYS A 122 15.69 -14.04 6.69
C LYS A 122 14.42 -14.66 7.26
N LEU A 123 13.71 -13.89 8.08
CA LEU A 123 12.48 -14.30 8.75
C LEU A 123 11.33 -14.49 7.75
N ALA A 124 11.13 -13.55 6.82
CA ALA A 124 10.15 -13.67 5.76
C ALA A 124 10.46 -14.85 4.82
N SER A 125 11.71 -15.03 4.39
CA SER A 125 12.14 -16.17 3.58
C SER A 125 11.84 -17.52 4.25
N HIS A 126 12.07 -17.62 5.55
CA HIS A 126 11.75 -18.81 6.32
C HIS A 126 10.23 -19.08 6.40
N GLU A 127 9.43 -18.06 6.73
CA GLU A 127 7.98 -18.20 6.80
C GLU A 127 7.36 -18.45 5.41
N ALA A 128 7.93 -17.91 4.35
CA ALA A 128 7.45 -18.13 2.99
C ALA A 128 7.55 -19.59 2.55
N LYS A 129 8.59 -20.30 2.98
CA LYS A 129 8.73 -21.75 2.73
C LYS A 129 7.63 -22.54 3.44
N LYS A 130 7.28 -22.14 4.67
CA LYS A 130 6.18 -22.77 5.43
C LYS A 130 4.81 -22.46 4.83
N SER A 131 4.57 -21.21 4.42
CA SER A 131 3.33 -20.81 3.74
C SER A 131 3.14 -21.62 2.45
N ARG A 132 4.21 -21.75 1.64
CA ARG A 132 4.16 -22.57 0.41
C ARG A 132 3.81 -24.04 0.69
N ALA A 133 4.36 -24.63 1.75
CA ALA A 133 4.01 -26.00 2.15
C ALA A 133 2.51 -26.17 2.50
N GLN A 134 1.79 -25.08 2.75
CA GLN A 134 0.35 -25.03 3.01
C GLN A 134 -0.45 -24.50 1.80
N ASN A 135 0.16 -24.41 0.61
CA ASN A 135 -0.43 -23.80 -0.60
C ASN A 135 -0.84 -22.32 -0.44
N ARG A 136 -0.04 -21.58 0.34
CA ARG A 136 -0.23 -20.15 0.62
C ARG A 136 0.96 -19.36 0.12
N ILE A 137 0.73 -18.08 -0.19
CA ILE A 137 1.82 -17.14 -0.48
C ILE A 137 2.14 -16.30 0.75
N LEU A 138 3.40 -15.86 0.88
CA LEU A 138 3.79 -14.90 1.90
C LEU A 138 3.91 -13.50 1.29
N ARG A 139 3.34 -12.53 2.00
CA ARG A 139 3.45 -11.11 1.70
C ARG A 139 3.98 -10.36 2.91
N VAL A 140 4.88 -9.42 2.69
CA VAL A 140 5.39 -8.49 3.72
C VAL A 140 4.91 -7.09 3.36
N ILE A 141 4.25 -6.41 4.29
CA ILE A 141 3.94 -4.98 4.17
C ILE A 141 4.86 -4.25 5.16
N LEU A 142 5.89 -3.61 4.62
CA LEU A 142 6.83 -2.79 5.37
C LEU A 142 6.29 -1.36 5.46
N ILE A 143 6.10 -0.86 6.68
CA ILE A 143 5.77 0.53 6.94
C ILE A 143 7.02 1.20 7.51
N TYR A 144 7.72 1.96 6.67
CA TYR A 144 8.99 2.62 7.00
C TYR A 144 8.78 4.10 7.28
N CYS A 145 9.38 4.63 8.35
CA CYS A 145 9.06 5.99 8.80
C CYS A 145 10.27 6.91 9.06
N ARG A 146 11.49 6.43 8.81
CA ARG A 146 12.71 7.23 8.93
C ARG A 146 13.00 8.00 7.64
N SER A 147 13.07 9.31 7.73
CA SER A 147 13.51 10.18 6.63
C SER A 147 15.02 10.43 6.64
N SER A 148 15.63 10.28 7.82
CA SER A 148 17.05 10.58 8.07
C SER A 148 18.00 9.40 7.83
N ALA A 149 17.49 8.17 7.85
CA ALA A 149 18.30 6.96 7.81
C ALA A 149 17.93 6.06 6.63
N ARG A 150 18.92 5.70 5.82
CA ARG A 150 18.76 4.72 4.74
C ARG A 150 18.68 3.30 5.33
N PRO A 151 17.70 2.47 4.96
CA PRO A 151 17.73 1.06 5.30
C PRO A 151 18.86 0.34 4.55
N GLN A 152 19.44 -0.67 5.19
CA GLN A 152 20.47 -1.52 4.60
C GLN A 152 20.02 -2.97 4.65
N HIS A 153 20.57 -3.80 3.77
CA HIS A 153 20.44 -5.24 3.86
C HIS A 153 21.64 -5.95 3.22
N GLN A 154 21.87 -7.18 3.67
CA GLN A 154 22.75 -8.15 3.04
C GLN A 154 21.90 -9.35 2.67
N TRP A 155 21.41 -9.36 1.42
CA TRP A 155 20.51 -10.40 0.93
C TRP A 155 21.06 -10.97 -0.38
N PRO A 156 21.10 -12.30 -0.55
CA PRO A 156 21.56 -12.88 -1.81
C PRO A 156 20.66 -12.47 -2.97
N VAL A 157 21.30 -12.10 -4.09
CA VAL A 157 20.61 -11.88 -5.37
C VAL A 157 19.89 -13.18 -5.76
N ASN A 158 18.65 -13.08 -6.25
CA ASN A 158 17.77 -14.19 -6.68
C ASN A 158 17.02 -14.96 -5.58
N GLN A 159 16.97 -14.50 -4.33
CA GLN A 159 16.08 -15.09 -3.31
C GLN A 159 14.74 -14.33 -3.22
N LYS A 160 13.87 -14.58 -4.22
CA LYS A 160 12.52 -14.01 -4.31
C LYS A 160 11.47 -15.02 -3.84
N LEU A 161 11.31 -15.13 -2.52
CA LEU A 161 10.44 -16.14 -1.92
C LEU A 161 9.12 -15.57 -1.40
N PHE A 162 8.97 -14.26 -1.31
CA PHE A 162 7.77 -13.60 -0.82
C PHE A 162 7.56 -12.33 -1.65
N THR A 163 6.42 -11.68 -1.53
CA THR A 163 6.21 -10.35 -2.13
C THR A 163 6.32 -9.28 -1.06
N MET A 164 7.05 -8.20 -1.32
CA MET A 164 7.14 -7.06 -0.39
C MET A 164 6.40 -5.85 -0.96
N ASP A 165 5.61 -5.20 -0.11
CA ASP A 165 5.10 -3.85 -0.34
C ASP A 165 5.70 -2.89 0.68
N VAL A 166 5.82 -1.62 0.30
CA VAL A 166 6.38 -0.57 1.14
C VAL A 166 5.42 0.61 1.23
N LEU A 167 5.16 1.05 2.46
CA LEU A 167 4.56 2.35 2.77
C LEU A 167 5.64 3.22 3.41
N TYR A 168 6.14 4.20 2.69
CA TYR A 168 7.17 5.11 3.13
C TYR A 168 6.58 6.44 3.63
N LEU A 169 6.66 6.68 4.93
CA LEU A 169 6.18 7.90 5.58
C LEU A 169 7.37 8.77 5.96
N HIS A 170 7.42 10.01 5.49
CA HIS A 170 8.61 10.83 5.68
C HIS A 170 8.31 12.33 5.80
N ASP A 171 9.27 13.04 6.40
CA ASP A 171 9.30 14.49 6.38
C ASP A 171 9.76 15.01 5.02
N LYS A 172 9.47 16.27 4.76
CA LYS A 172 10.05 16.94 3.59
C LYS A 172 11.58 16.91 3.67
N PRO A 173 12.27 16.90 2.52
CA PRO A 173 13.71 17.11 2.48
C PRO A 173 14.10 18.37 3.25
N GLY A 174 15.16 18.26 4.04
CA GLY A 174 15.73 19.29 4.90
C GLY A 174 17.21 19.00 5.16
N PRO A 175 17.87 19.79 6.02
CA PRO A 175 19.31 19.68 6.24
C PRO A 175 19.75 18.32 6.80
N ASP A 176 18.90 17.70 7.61
CA ASP A 176 19.23 16.50 8.39
C ASP A 176 18.63 15.20 7.81
N ASN A 177 17.97 15.28 6.64
CA ASN A 177 17.33 14.12 6.04
C ASN A 177 17.43 14.11 4.50
N CYS A 178 17.26 12.94 3.90
CA CYS A 178 17.26 12.81 2.45
C CYS A 178 16.26 11.72 2.03
N PRO A 179 14.95 12.03 2.01
CA PRO A 179 13.91 11.07 1.69
C PRO A 179 14.12 10.34 0.37
N GLN A 180 14.66 11.01 -0.65
CA GLN A 180 14.97 10.39 -1.93
C GLN A 180 15.94 9.20 -1.79
N LYS A 181 17.05 9.37 -1.05
CA LYS A 181 18.02 8.29 -0.83
C LYS A 181 17.43 7.11 -0.07
N VAL A 182 16.45 7.38 0.80
CA VAL A 182 15.73 6.34 1.54
C VAL A 182 14.76 5.62 0.61
N TYR A 183 13.99 6.37 -0.19
CA TYR A 183 13.07 5.83 -1.19
C TYR A 183 13.82 4.92 -2.18
N ASP A 184 14.93 5.39 -2.76
CA ASP A 184 15.74 4.61 -3.70
C ASP A 184 16.21 3.29 -3.08
N ALA A 185 16.58 3.30 -1.80
CA ALA A 185 17.00 2.10 -1.07
C ALA A 185 15.84 1.14 -0.78
N LEU A 186 14.63 1.68 -0.57
CA LEU A 186 13.42 0.88 -0.37
C LEU A 186 12.96 0.25 -1.69
N VAL A 187 13.08 0.96 -2.82
CA VAL A 187 12.85 0.43 -4.17
C VAL A 187 13.82 -0.71 -4.44
N ASP A 188 15.11 -0.48 -4.24
CA ASP A 188 16.17 -1.49 -4.40
C ASP A 188 15.86 -2.74 -3.57
N ALA A 189 15.56 -2.56 -2.28
CA ALA A 189 15.16 -3.65 -1.38
C ALA A 189 13.92 -4.42 -1.87
N LEU A 190 12.90 -3.71 -2.36
CA LEU A 190 11.66 -4.29 -2.88
C LEU A 190 11.89 -5.13 -4.13
N GLU A 191 12.67 -4.62 -5.09
CA GLU A 191 13.04 -5.33 -6.32
C GLU A 191 13.83 -6.60 -6.04
N HIS A 192 14.70 -6.56 -5.03
CA HIS A 192 15.57 -7.68 -4.65
C HIS A 192 14.80 -8.89 -4.08
N VAL A 193 13.70 -8.66 -3.36
CA VAL A 193 13.02 -9.73 -2.59
C VAL A 193 11.69 -10.18 -3.17
N SER A 194 11.03 -9.37 -4.01
CA SER A 194 9.64 -9.60 -4.40
C SER A 194 9.48 -10.64 -5.50
N GLU A 195 8.68 -11.68 -5.23
CA GLU A 195 8.29 -12.75 -6.17
C GLU A 195 7.22 -12.29 -7.18
N ASN A 196 6.18 -11.62 -6.70
CA ASN A 196 5.24 -10.88 -7.55
C ASN A 196 5.62 -9.39 -7.54
N GLU A 197 4.94 -8.60 -8.37
CA GLU A 197 5.08 -7.14 -8.36
C GLU A 197 4.87 -6.62 -6.93
N GLY A 198 5.87 -5.92 -6.40
CA GLY A 198 5.79 -5.22 -5.12
C GLY A 198 5.39 -3.77 -5.34
N TYR A 199 4.51 -3.23 -4.49
CA TYR A 199 4.10 -1.83 -4.57
C TYR A 199 4.86 -1.00 -3.53
N ILE A 200 5.27 0.21 -3.91
CA ILE A 200 5.84 1.21 -3.02
C ILE A 200 5.04 2.50 -3.11
N PHE A 201 4.58 2.99 -1.96
CA PHE A 201 3.93 4.29 -1.86
C PHE A 201 4.69 5.18 -0.89
N GLU A 202 4.89 6.45 -1.26
CA GLU A 202 5.39 7.46 -0.35
C GLU A 202 4.31 8.46 0.06
N SER A 203 4.49 9.07 1.23
CA SER A 203 3.63 10.14 1.73
C SER A 203 4.46 11.18 2.47
N GLY A 204 4.82 12.24 1.74
CA GLY A 204 5.41 13.45 2.31
C GLY A 204 4.35 14.30 3.00
N GLN A 205 4.67 14.82 4.20
CA GLN A 205 3.81 15.70 5.01
C GLN A 205 2.65 15.06 5.78
N GLY A 206 2.48 13.73 5.72
CA GLY A 206 1.70 13.00 6.71
C GLY A 206 0.21 13.34 6.78
N LEU A 207 -0.54 13.28 5.68
CA LEU A 207 -2.01 13.21 5.78
C LEU A 207 -2.45 11.76 6.02
N ALA A 208 -3.08 11.47 7.16
CA ALA A 208 -3.55 10.12 7.50
C ALA A 208 -4.46 9.51 6.42
N ARG A 209 -5.31 10.33 5.78
CA ARG A 209 -6.18 9.89 4.68
C ARG A 209 -5.40 9.32 3.47
N ILE A 210 -4.21 9.85 3.18
CA ILE A 210 -3.39 9.36 2.08
C ILE A 210 -2.84 7.97 2.41
N LEU A 211 -2.35 7.77 3.64
CA LEU A 211 -1.95 6.46 4.15
C LEU A 211 -3.11 5.45 4.06
N PHE A 212 -4.31 5.82 4.50
CA PHE A 212 -5.48 4.94 4.42
C PHE A 212 -5.83 4.58 2.97
N ARG A 213 -5.79 5.55 2.05
CA ARG A 213 -6.02 5.30 0.62
C ARG A 213 -4.99 4.30 0.08
N GLN A 214 -3.70 4.51 0.35
CA GLN A 214 -2.61 3.63 -0.09
C GLN A 214 -2.79 2.22 0.49
N MET A 215 -3.13 2.12 1.78
CA MET A 215 -3.45 0.84 2.43
C MET A 215 -4.64 0.12 1.77
N CYS A 216 -5.67 0.85 1.33
CA CYS A 216 -6.77 0.25 0.57
C CYS A 216 -6.32 -0.28 -0.80
N VAL A 217 -5.38 0.38 -1.49
CA VAL A 217 -4.81 -0.15 -2.75
C VAL A 217 -4.08 -1.47 -2.49
N LEU A 218 -3.38 -1.55 -1.36
CA LEU A 218 -2.69 -2.76 -0.94
C LEU A 218 -3.66 -3.91 -0.59
N LEU A 219 -4.97 -3.71 -0.46
CA LEU A 219 -5.91 -4.84 -0.32
C LEU A 219 -5.89 -5.78 -1.53
N SER A 220 -5.47 -5.28 -2.70
CA SER A 220 -5.30 -6.09 -3.90
C SER A 220 -4.35 -7.28 -3.66
N HIS A 221 -4.72 -8.43 -4.20
CA HIS A 221 -3.97 -9.67 -4.04
C HIS A 221 -2.73 -9.65 -4.96
N PRO A 222 -1.52 -10.04 -4.49
CA PRO A 222 -0.30 -10.00 -5.32
C PRO A 222 -0.38 -10.76 -6.65
N GLN A 223 -1.10 -11.90 -6.69
CA GLN A 223 -1.33 -12.69 -7.92
C GLN A 223 -2.41 -12.12 -8.85
N GLN A 224 -3.11 -11.05 -8.47
CA GLN A 224 -4.24 -10.49 -9.24
C GLN A 224 -4.03 -9.04 -9.65
N ARG A 225 -3.26 -8.26 -8.87
CA ARG A 225 -3.01 -6.85 -9.18
C ARG A 225 -2.13 -6.70 -10.42
N CYS A 226 -2.32 -5.61 -11.15
CA CYS A 226 -1.46 -5.19 -12.24
C CYS A 226 -0.11 -4.65 -11.72
N VAL A 227 0.72 -4.13 -12.61
CA VAL A 227 1.88 -3.32 -12.20
C VAL A 227 1.41 -2.00 -11.59
N GLN A 228 2.20 -1.42 -10.68
CA GLN A 228 1.74 -0.25 -9.92
C GLN A 228 1.37 0.94 -10.84
N ASP A 229 2.10 1.14 -11.93
CA ASP A 229 1.88 2.23 -12.90
C ASP A 229 0.55 2.11 -13.64
N ASP A 230 -0.01 0.90 -13.74
CA ASP A 230 -1.28 0.62 -14.42
C ASP A 230 -2.48 0.71 -13.48
N VAL A 231 -2.28 1.08 -12.20
CA VAL A 231 -3.37 1.19 -11.22
C VAL A 231 -4.21 2.43 -11.49
N ASP A 232 -5.33 2.23 -12.19
CA ASP A 232 -6.35 3.27 -12.37
C ASP A 232 -7.43 3.16 -11.29
N ILE A 233 -7.34 4.01 -10.26
CA ILE A 233 -8.41 4.13 -9.24
C ILE A 233 -9.32 5.29 -9.66
N PRO A 234 -10.59 5.02 -9.97
CA PRO A 234 -11.54 6.03 -10.42
C PRO A 234 -11.58 7.23 -9.46
N LYS A 235 -11.50 8.43 -10.03
CA LYS A 235 -11.64 9.68 -9.26
C LYS A 235 -13.05 9.76 -8.68
N SER A 236 -13.17 10.37 -7.50
CA SER A 236 -14.46 10.57 -6.83
C SER A 236 -15.47 11.26 -7.76
N LEU A 237 -16.65 10.64 -7.92
CA LEU A 237 -17.75 11.15 -8.75
C LEU A 237 -18.32 12.49 -8.24
N VAL A 238 -18.00 12.88 -7.00
CA VAL A 238 -18.55 14.07 -6.32
C VAL A 238 -17.95 15.38 -6.87
N LYS A 239 -16.91 15.33 -7.72
CA LYS A 239 -16.30 16.52 -8.34
C LYS A 239 -16.85 16.91 -9.72
N LYS A 240 -17.94 16.29 -10.19
CA LYS A 240 -18.71 16.83 -11.32
C LYS A 240 -19.72 17.84 -10.79
N SER A 241 -19.27 19.07 -10.55
CA SER A 241 -20.19 20.22 -10.56
C SER A 241 -20.86 20.26 -11.93
N PRO A 242 -22.18 20.51 -12.05
CA PRO A 242 -22.78 20.72 -13.36
C PRO A 242 -22.09 21.90 -14.03
N ALA A 243 -21.71 21.73 -15.30
CA ALA A 243 -21.31 22.84 -16.14
C ALA A 243 -22.44 23.88 -16.07
N ALA A 244 -22.10 25.13 -15.77
CA ALA A 244 -23.05 26.21 -15.88
C ALA A 244 -23.40 26.37 -17.36
N ASP A 245 -24.49 25.72 -17.78
CA ASP A 245 -25.21 26.11 -18.98
C ASP A 245 -25.84 27.48 -18.70
N THR A 246 -25.13 28.55 -19.01
CA THR A 246 -25.77 29.85 -19.28
C THR A 246 -25.97 29.96 -20.78
N THR A 247 -27.09 29.43 -21.21
CA THR A 247 -27.84 29.90 -22.38
C THR A 247 -28.15 31.38 -22.22
N ASN A 248 -27.44 32.24 -22.96
CA ASN A 248 -27.95 33.56 -23.32
C ASN A 248 -28.23 33.54 -24.82
N GLY A 249 -29.46 33.21 -25.16
CA GLY A 249 -30.08 33.71 -26.39
C GLY A 249 -30.71 35.04 -26.05
N GLU A 250 -30.30 36.10 -26.74
CA GLU A 250 -31.18 37.21 -27.09
C GLU A 250 -30.64 37.88 -28.36
N ASP A 251 -31.49 37.85 -29.39
CA ASP A 251 -31.32 38.46 -30.69
C ASP A 251 -31.12 39.98 -30.60
N THR A 252 -30.19 40.53 -31.38
CA THR A 252 -30.49 41.70 -32.25
C THR A 252 -29.34 42.00 -33.20
N VAL A 253 -29.63 41.86 -34.49
CA VAL A 253 -28.86 42.42 -35.62
C VAL A 253 -29.34 43.86 -35.86
N PRO A 254 -28.44 44.84 -36.08
CA PRO A 254 -28.77 46.00 -36.88
C PRO A 254 -28.02 45.98 -38.22
N VAL A 255 -28.82 46.21 -39.26
CA VAL A 255 -28.51 46.26 -40.68
C VAL A 255 -27.66 47.49 -41.02
N THR A 256 -26.70 47.29 -41.92
CA THR A 256 -25.95 48.35 -42.62
C THR A 256 -26.87 49.17 -43.53
N SER A 257 -26.72 50.49 -43.52
CA SER A 257 -27.05 51.30 -44.70
C SER A 257 -26.12 52.50 -44.83
N SER A 258 -25.62 52.65 -46.05
CA SER A 258 -24.83 53.78 -46.54
C SER A 258 -25.78 54.87 -47.05
N GLN A 259 -25.60 56.11 -46.60
CA GLN A 259 -25.48 57.35 -47.40
C GLN A 259 -25.25 58.53 -46.47
#